data_AF-A0A8B8RNU8-F1
#
_entry.id   AF-A0A8B8RNU8-F1
#
_cell.length_a   1.000
_cell.length_b   1.000
_cell.length_c   1.000
_cell.angle_alpha   90.00
_cell.angle_beta   90.00
_cell.angle_gamma   90.00
#
_symmetry.space_group_name_H-M   'P 1'
#
loop_
_entity.id
_entity.type
_entity.pdbx_description
1 polymer ?
#
loop_
_entity_poly.entity_id
_entity_poly.type
_entity_poly.pdbx_seq_one_letter_code
_entity_poly.pdbx_strand_id
1 'polypeptide(L)'
;MALRVLTRALGSLSLTPRIAAVPDPSLLLATQVTNNVLLPLPSASMLLPCRPFLTSVALSAKFVSWKSRTKYTIMPVKMRKSGGRNHKGQIQVHGIGGGHKQRYRMIDFLRFRPEQESKPGPFEEKIITVRYDPCRSADIALVAGGNRKRWIIATENMQAGDIILNSDHISRMAVAAREGDAHPLGALPVGTLVNNVESEPGRGAQYIRAAGTCGVLLRKVNGTAIIQLPSKRQMQEAAQESRPSTV
;
A
#
# COMPACT_ATOMS: atom_id res chain seq x y z
N MET A 1 32.96 34.41 13.26
CA MET A 1 34.32 34.22 13.84
C MET A 1 34.32 32.83 14.46
N ALA A 2 34.88 31.73 13.98
CA ALA A 2 35.77 31.34 12.88
C ALA A 2 35.43 29.84 12.58
N LEU A 3 35.16 29.41 11.35
CA LEU A 3 36.08 28.90 10.31
C LEU A 3 36.79 27.56 10.63
N ARG A 4 36.62 26.61 9.68
CA ARG A 4 37.52 25.52 9.20
C ARG A 4 37.19 24.07 9.63
N VAL A 5 37.28 22.99 8.82
CA VAL A 5 37.38 22.70 7.36
C VAL A 5 37.75 21.19 7.25
N LEU A 6 37.16 20.43 6.30
CA LEU A 6 37.65 19.25 5.51
C LEU A 6 38.39 18.05 6.20
N THR A 7 38.49 16.78 5.76
CA THR A 7 37.93 15.85 4.73
C THR A 7 38.58 14.45 4.91
N ARG A 8 37.91 13.38 4.42
CA ARG A 8 38.38 12.16 3.67
C ARG A 8 39.66 11.38 4.04
N ALA A 9 39.53 10.04 4.06
CA ALA A 9 40.23 9.03 3.19
C ALA A 9 40.38 7.67 3.93
N LEU A 10 39.72 6.59 3.46
CA LEU A 10 40.27 5.44 2.72
C LEU A 10 41.45 4.71 3.40
N GLY A 11 41.18 3.53 3.96
CA GLY A 11 42.18 2.54 4.41
C GLY A 11 42.27 1.38 3.43
N SER A 12 43.48 1.13 2.95
CA SER A 12 43.86 0.27 1.82
C SER A 12 44.24 -1.17 2.21
N LEU A 13 44.06 -2.04 1.21
CA LEU A 13 44.58 -3.41 1.04
C LEU A 13 46.08 -3.57 1.38
N SER A 14 46.47 -4.76 1.85
CA SER A 14 47.83 -5.29 1.67
C SER A 14 47.78 -6.76 1.26
N LEU A 15 48.57 -7.07 0.23
CA LEU A 15 48.83 -8.39 -0.35
C LEU A 15 50.34 -8.66 -0.27
N THR A 16 50.69 -9.94 -0.45
CA THR A 16 51.99 -10.52 -0.87
C THR A 16 52.91 -11.08 0.26
N PRO A 17 53.91 -11.94 -0.06
CA PRO A 17 53.75 -13.40 -0.27
C PRO A 17 54.90 -14.20 0.40
N ARG A 18 54.98 -15.53 0.21
CA ARG A 18 56.28 -16.23 -0.05
C ARG A 18 56.15 -17.73 -0.38
N ILE A 19 56.98 -18.13 -1.35
CA ILE A 19 57.23 -19.44 -1.95
C ILE A 19 58.48 -20.06 -1.30
N ALA A 20 58.51 -21.38 -1.13
CA ALA A 20 59.67 -22.32 -1.14
C ALA A 20 59.20 -23.66 -0.55
N ALA A 21 59.62 -24.88 -0.90
CA ALA A 21 60.48 -25.47 -1.92
C ALA A 21 60.23 -27.01 -1.85
N VAL A 22 60.52 -27.73 -2.94
CA VAL A 22 60.45 -29.21 -3.08
C VAL A 22 61.79 -29.82 -2.63
N PRO A 23 61.87 -31.11 -2.22
CA PRO A 23 62.39 -32.15 -3.14
C PRO A 23 61.70 -33.54 -3.04
N ASP A 24 61.49 -34.18 -4.20
CA ASP A 24 61.37 -35.64 -4.47
C ASP A 24 62.77 -36.32 -4.33
N PRO A 25 63.04 -37.65 -4.47
CA PRO A 25 62.26 -38.70 -5.18
C PRO A 25 62.32 -40.16 -4.64
N SER A 26 61.45 -41.05 -5.15
CA SER A 26 61.82 -42.47 -5.37
C SER A 26 60.95 -43.14 -6.42
N LEU A 27 61.63 -43.71 -7.41
CA LEU A 27 61.17 -44.45 -8.59
C LEU A 27 60.35 -45.71 -8.26
N LEU A 28 59.42 -46.11 -9.13
CA LEU A 28 59.48 -47.40 -9.85
C LEU A 28 58.32 -47.59 -10.86
N LEU A 29 58.75 -47.82 -12.11
CA LEU A 29 58.28 -48.74 -13.16
C LEU A 29 56.83 -48.72 -13.71
N ALA A 30 56.81 -48.65 -15.05
CA ALA A 30 55.66 -48.71 -15.95
C ALA A 30 55.08 -50.12 -16.11
N THR A 31 53.77 -50.19 -16.43
CA THR A 31 53.20 -51.05 -17.50
C THR A 31 51.79 -50.59 -17.87
N GLN A 32 51.51 -50.56 -19.17
CA GLN A 32 50.24 -50.21 -19.79
C GLN A 32 49.21 -51.33 -19.67
N VAL A 33 47.92 -51.03 -19.50
CA VAL A 33 46.82 -51.77 -20.14
C VAL A 33 45.66 -50.83 -20.45
N THR A 34 45.24 -50.91 -21.71
CA THR A 34 44.06 -50.37 -22.39
C THR A 34 42.76 -50.46 -21.58
N ASN A 35 41.86 -49.48 -21.74
CA ASN A 35 40.53 -49.74 -22.30
C ASN A 35 39.77 -48.43 -22.60
N ASN A 36 39.48 -48.27 -23.89
CA ASN A 36 38.50 -47.34 -24.42
C ASN A 36 37.10 -47.73 -23.90
N VAL A 37 36.43 -46.79 -23.24
CA VAL A 37 34.96 -46.80 -23.17
C VAL A 37 34.48 -45.42 -23.63
N LEU A 38 34.11 -45.38 -24.90
CA LEU A 38 33.39 -44.28 -25.52
C LEU A 38 31.95 -44.32 -24.98
N LEU A 39 31.58 -43.42 -24.07
CA LEU A 39 30.18 -43.25 -23.68
C LEU A 39 29.44 -42.50 -24.80
N PRO A 40 28.31 -43.03 -25.33
CA PRO A 40 27.55 -42.33 -26.35
C PRO A 40 26.76 -41.17 -25.72
N LEU A 41 26.83 -39.98 -26.32
CA LEU A 41 25.91 -38.88 -26.01
C LEU A 41 24.47 -39.35 -26.27
N PRO A 42 23.52 -39.16 -25.34
CA PRO A 42 22.12 -39.44 -25.62
C PRO A 42 21.60 -38.42 -26.64
N SER A 43 21.17 -38.97 -27.76
CA SER A 43 20.46 -38.32 -28.86
C SER A 43 19.24 -37.53 -28.36
N ALA A 44 19.14 -36.29 -28.83
CA ALA A 44 17.93 -35.46 -28.71
C ALA A 44 16.74 -36.17 -29.37
N SER A 45 15.79 -36.66 -28.58
CA SER A 45 14.44 -36.97 -29.06
C SER A 45 13.43 -36.97 -27.92
N MET A 46 12.22 -36.50 -28.25
CA MET A 46 11.02 -36.42 -27.41
C MET A 46 10.91 -35.15 -26.54
N LEU A 47 10.91 -33.98 -27.18
CA LEU A 47 10.04 -32.90 -26.71
C LEU A 47 8.60 -33.42 -26.71
N LEU A 48 8.07 -33.72 -25.53
CA LEU A 48 6.66 -34.02 -25.36
C LEU A 48 5.85 -32.88 -25.99
N PRO A 49 4.92 -33.15 -26.92
CA PRO A 49 4.01 -32.12 -27.36
C PRO A 49 3.20 -31.70 -26.13
N CYS A 50 3.40 -30.47 -25.67
CA CYS A 50 2.52 -29.83 -24.71
C CYS A 50 1.09 -30.03 -25.20
N ARG A 51 0.32 -30.89 -24.54
CA ARG A 51 -1.08 -31.12 -24.89
C ARG A 51 -1.77 -29.77 -24.92
N PRO A 52 -2.46 -29.36 -26.00
CA PRO A 52 -3.36 -28.22 -25.91
C PRO A 52 -4.46 -28.65 -24.93
N PHE A 53 -4.51 -28.03 -23.75
CA PHE A 53 -5.64 -28.24 -22.87
C PHE A 53 -6.87 -27.64 -23.56
N LEU A 54 -7.75 -28.53 -24.01
CA LEU A 54 -9.08 -28.23 -24.53
C LEU A 54 -9.87 -27.38 -23.53
N THR A 55 -10.60 -26.42 -24.08
CA THR A 55 -11.52 -25.54 -23.38
C THR A 55 -12.55 -26.35 -22.60
N SER A 56 -12.45 -26.35 -21.27
CA SER A 56 -13.50 -26.96 -20.45
C SER A 56 -14.78 -26.16 -20.63
N VAL A 57 -15.86 -26.88 -20.94
CA VAL A 57 -17.26 -26.46 -20.91
C VAL A 57 -17.53 -25.40 -19.86
N ALA A 58 -18.26 -24.35 -20.23
CA ALA A 58 -18.77 -23.36 -19.30
C ALA A 58 -19.74 -24.05 -18.33
N LEU A 59 -19.22 -24.58 -17.21
CA LEU A 59 -20.03 -24.75 -16.03
C LEU A 59 -20.60 -23.37 -15.73
N SER A 60 -21.93 -23.26 -15.83
CA SER A 60 -22.69 -22.15 -15.27
C SER A 60 -22.50 -22.18 -13.75
N ALA A 61 -21.29 -21.81 -13.32
CA ALA A 61 -20.91 -21.77 -11.93
C ALA A 61 -21.51 -20.49 -11.37
N LYS A 62 -22.48 -20.64 -10.47
CA LYS A 62 -23.06 -19.51 -9.73
C LYS A 62 -21.95 -18.84 -8.91
N PHE A 63 -21.36 -17.78 -9.45
CA PHE A 63 -20.35 -17.00 -8.75
C PHE A 63 -21.02 -16.18 -7.65
N VAL A 64 -20.60 -16.42 -6.40
CA VAL A 64 -21.00 -15.62 -5.24
C VAL A 64 -19.83 -14.74 -4.83
N SER A 65 -20.05 -13.44 -4.78
CA SER A 65 -19.06 -12.46 -4.33
C SER A 65 -18.71 -12.68 -2.86
N TRP A 66 -17.43 -12.61 -2.51
CA TRP A 66 -16.98 -12.70 -1.12
C TRP A 66 -17.37 -11.46 -0.29
N LYS A 67 -17.80 -10.37 -0.96
CA LYS A 67 -18.19 -9.09 -0.35
C LYS A 67 -19.62 -9.13 0.19
N SER A 68 -19.96 -10.10 1.03
CA SER A 68 -21.31 -10.28 1.59
C SER A 68 -21.46 -9.78 3.03
N ARG A 69 -20.36 -9.36 3.67
CA ARG A 69 -20.37 -8.93 5.07
C ARG A 69 -21.04 -7.56 5.23
N THR A 70 -22.05 -7.49 6.09
CA THR A 70 -22.81 -6.27 6.38
C THR A 70 -22.23 -5.44 7.54
N LYS A 71 -21.70 -6.10 8.58
CA LYS A 71 -21.19 -5.43 9.79
C LYS A 71 -19.70 -5.13 9.69
N TYR A 72 -19.28 -3.95 10.18
CA TYR A 72 -17.87 -3.58 10.27
C TYR A 72 -17.10 -4.51 11.22
N THR A 73 -15.86 -4.86 10.88
CA THR A 73 -15.01 -5.72 11.71
C THR A 73 -13.54 -5.40 11.50
N ILE A 74 -12.79 -5.29 12.59
CA ILE A 74 -11.36 -4.98 12.59
C ILE A 74 -10.51 -6.20 12.18
N MET A 75 -11.02 -7.40 12.49
CA MET A 75 -10.35 -8.66 12.15
C MET A 75 -10.26 -8.85 10.64
N PRO A 76 -9.12 -9.35 10.12
CA PRO A 76 -8.95 -9.61 8.70
C PRO A 76 -9.96 -10.63 8.17
N VAL A 77 -10.69 -10.25 7.12
CA VAL A 77 -11.70 -11.08 6.45
C VAL A 77 -11.03 -11.92 5.36
N LYS A 78 -11.44 -13.18 5.22
CA LYS A 78 -10.99 -14.04 4.13
C LYS A 78 -11.52 -13.50 2.79
N MET A 79 -10.63 -13.13 1.87
CA MET A 79 -11.03 -12.68 0.53
C MET A 79 -10.74 -13.75 -0.51
N ARG A 80 -11.59 -13.84 -1.54
CA ARG A 80 -11.37 -14.69 -2.71
C ARG A 80 -11.00 -13.81 -3.90
N LYS A 81 -9.91 -14.16 -4.60
CA LYS A 81 -9.50 -13.48 -5.83
C LYS A 81 -10.41 -13.90 -6.99
N SER A 82 -10.72 -12.96 -7.89
CA SER A 82 -11.53 -13.24 -9.09
C SER A 82 -10.71 -13.83 -10.24
N GLY A 83 -9.41 -13.50 -10.32
CA GLY A 83 -8.55 -13.92 -11.44
C GLY A 83 -9.01 -13.37 -12.79
N GLY A 84 -9.47 -12.11 -12.82
CA GLY A 84 -9.86 -11.42 -14.06
C GLY A 84 -11.21 -11.85 -14.64
N ARG A 85 -11.95 -12.74 -13.98
CA ARG A 85 -13.23 -13.28 -14.46
C ARG A 85 -14.45 -12.51 -13.93
N ASN A 86 -15.50 -12.44 -14.74
CA ASN A 86 -16.81 -11.89 -14.38
C ASN A 86 -17.71 -12.96 -13.69
N HIS A 87 -18.94 -12.58 -13.34
CA HIS A 87 -19.90 -13.48 -12.68
C HIS A 87 -20.35 -14.68 -13.55
N LYS A 88 -20.18 -14.61 -14.88
CA LYS A 88 -20.44 -15.70 -15.83
C LYS A 88 -19.22 -16.61 -16.03
N GLY A 89 -18.10 -16.34 -15.36
CA GLY A 89 -16.84 -17.08 -15.52
C GLY A 89 -16.01 -16.68 -16.75
N GLN A 90 -16.42 -15.68 -17.51
CA GLN A 90 -15.69 -15.19 -18.68
C GLN A 90 -14.57 -14.24 -18.26
N ILE A 91 -13.43 -14.29 -18.95
CA ILE A 91 -12.31 -13.37 -18.74
C ILE A 91 -12.74 -11.98 -19.22
N GLN A 92 -12.71 -11.00 -18.33
CA GLN A 92 -13.01 -9.59 -18.64
C GLN A 92 -11.76 -8.72 -18.59
N VAL A 93 -10.83 -9.06 -17.69
CA VAL A 93 -9.55 -8.34 -17.53
C VAL A 93 -8.43 -9.36 -17.60
N HIS A 94 -7.50 -9.16 -18.54
CA HIS A 94 -6.34 -10.02 -18.73
C HIS A 94 -5.23 -9.69 -17.72
N GLY A 95 -4.27 -10.60 -17.55
CA GLY A 95 -3.10 -10.39 -16.67
C GLY A 95 -3.38 -10.45 -15.16
N ILE A 96 -4.62 -10.76 -14.74
CA ILE A 96 -4.99 -10.91 -13.32
C ILE A 96 -5.17 -12.39 -13.01
N GLY A 97 -4.30 -12.95 -12.17
CA GLY A 97 -4.39 -14.36 -11.75
C GLY A 97 -3.31 -14.74 -10.75
N GLY A 98 -3.55 -15.79 -9.96
CA GLY A 98 -2.57 -16.31 -9.00
C GLY A 98 -2.21 -15.35 -7.85
N GLY A 99 -0.92 -15.32 -7.52
CA GLY A 99 -0.33 -14.53 -6.43
C GLY A 99 -0.66 -15.07 -5.02
N HIS A 100 0.10 -14.61 -4.02
CA HIS A 100 -0.05 -15.05 -2.63
C HIS A 100 -1.46 -14.78 -2.06
N LYS A 101 -1.93 -15.65 -1.15
CA LYS A 101 -3.24 -15.50 -0.50
C LYS A 101 -3.23 -14.25 0.41
N GLN A 102 -4.30 -13.47 0.37
CA GLN A 102 -4.42 -12.22 1.13
C GLN A 102 -5.69 -12.24 2.00
N ARG A 103 -5.67 -11.46 3.08
CA ARG A 103 -6.85 -11.21 3.92
C ARG A 103 -7.18 -9.73 3.83
N TYR A 104 -8.46 -9.43 3.64
CA TYR A 104 -8.95 -8.07 3.49
C TYR A 104 -9.19 -7.42 4.86
N ARG A 105 -8.74 -6.18 5.01
CA ARG A 105 -9.04 -5.35 6.19
C ARG A 105 -10.01 -4.25 5.79
N MET A 106 -11.11 -4.16 6.55
CA MET A 106 -12.15 -3.16 6.33
C MET A 106 -11.64 -1.79 6.79
N ILE A 107 -11.48 -0.86 5.85
CA ILE A 107 -11.16 0.55 6.15
C ILE A 107 -12.45 1.34 6.32
N ASP A 108 -12.44 2.25 7.27
CA ASP A 108 -13.41 3.34 7.34
C ASP A 108 -12.89 4.57 6.59
N PHE A 109 -13.47 4.85 5.42
CA PHE A 109 -13.13 6.00 4.60
C PHE A 109 -13.83 7.29 5.03
N LEU A 110 -14.81 7.19 5.94
CA LEU A 110 -15.50 8.34 6.50
C LEU A 110 -14.85 8.70 7.84
N ARG A 111 -13.98 9.72 7.85
CA ARG A 111 -13.22 10.12 9.05
C ARG A 111 -14.16 10.59 10.16
N PHE A 112 -15.05 11.53 9.87
CA PHE A 112 -16.06 11.97 10.82
C PHE A 112 -17.33 11.14 10.71
N ARG A 113 -17.38 10.11 11.56
CA ARG A 113 -18.57 9.35 11.87
C ARG A 113 -18.77 9.46 13.38
N PRO A 114 -19.66 10.30 13.92
CA PRO A 114 -19.95 10.28 15.35
C PRO A 114 -20.50 8.91 15.76
N GLU A 115 -20.23 8.48 17.00
CA GLU A 115 -20.82 7.26 17.56
C GLU A 115 -22.28 7.53 17.91
N GLN A 116 -23.17 6.56 17.70
CA GLN A 116 -24.62 6.75 17.86
C GLN A 116 -25.04 7.20 19.27
N GLU A 117 -24.25 6.83 20.28
CA GLU A 117 -24.50 7.15 21.69
C GLU A 117 -23.79 8.43 22.14
N SER A 118 -22.85 8.95 21.34
CA SER A 118 -22.07 10.15 21.68
C SER A 118 -22.75 11.42 21.15
N LYS A 119 -22.68 12.51 21.94
CA LYS A 119 -23.15 13.83 21.51
C LYS A 119 -22.48 14.22 20.18
N PRO A 120 -23.21 14.82 19.22
CA PRO A 120 -22.61 15.31 17.98
C PRO A 120 -21.58 16.38 18.34
N GLY A 121 -20.31 16.08 18.09
CA GLY A 121 -19.20 16.97 18.42
C GLY A 121 -17.87 16.45 17.87
N PRO A 122 -16.83 17.29 17.88
CA PRO A 122 -15.47 16.86 17.56
C PRO A 122 -15.02 15.79 18.56
N PHE A 123 -14.26 14.81 18.07
CA PHE A 123 -13.74 13.73 18.90
C PHE A 123 -12.29 13.40 18.51
N GLU A 124 -11.54 12.98 19.52
CA GLU A 124 -10.15 12.58 19.37
C GLU A 124 -10.03 11.05 19.28
N GLU A 125 -9.06 10.57 18.51
CA GLU A 125 -8.72 9.15 18.44
C GLU A 125 -7.23 8.97 18.68
N LYS A 126 -6.86 7.92 19.42
CA LYS A 126 -5.47 7.53 19.63
C LYS A 126 -5.06 6.46 18.63
N ILE A 127 -3.86 6.61 18.07
CA ILE A 127 -3.27 5.63 17.17
C ILE A 127 -2.65 4.50 17.97
N ILE A 128 -3.11 3.27 17.72
CA ILE A 128 -2.59 2.08 18.40
C ILE A 128 -1.39 1.52 17.65
N THR A 129 -1.49 1.35 16.33
CA THR A 129 -0.43 0.74 15.51
C THR A 129 -0.61 1.10 14.04
N VAL A 130 0.49 1.34 13.34
CA VAL A 130 0.55 1.44 11.88
C VAL A 130 1.04 0.10 11.30
N ARG A 131 0.36 -0.41 10.28
CA ARG A 131 0.66 -1.72 9.68
C ARG A 131 0.57 -1.68 8.16
N TYR A 132 1.34 -2.56 7.54
CA TYR A 132 1.24 -2.86 6.11
C TYR A 132 -0.10 -3.50 5.73
N ASP A 133 -0.63 -3.10 4.57
CA ASP A 133 -1.82 -3.72 3.97
C ASP A 133 -1.58 -4.29 2.56
N PRO A 134 -1.84 -5.59 2.32
CA PRO A 134 -1.59 -6.19 1.02
C PRO A 134 -2.65 -5.87 -0.05
N CYS A 135 -3.75 -5.18 0.31
CA CYS A 135 -4.85 -4.89 -0.60
C CYS A 135 -4.80 -3.48 -1.21
N ARG A 136 -3.83 -2.65 -0.80
CA ARG A 136 -3.62 -1.29 -1.30
C ARG A 136 -2.13 -0.93 -1.18
N SER A 137 -1.72 0.19 -1.79
CA SER A 137 -0.33 0.65 -1.68
C SER A 137 -0.03 1.38 -0.37
N ALA A 138 -1.01 2.10 0.18
CA ALA A 138 -0.84 2.87 1.41
C ALA A 138 -0.91 1.99 2.66
N ASP A 139 -0.16 2.38 3.69
CA ASP A 139 -0.24 1.77 5.01
C ASP A 139 -1.53 2.16 5.73
N ILE A 140 -1.88 1.37 6.74
CA ILE A 140 -3.09 1.58 7.54
C ILE A 140 -2.77 1.77 9.00
N ALA A 141 -3.52 2.65 9.65
CA ALA A 141 -3.46 2.87 11.08
C ALA A 141 -4.69 2.27 11.77
N LEU A 142 -4.46 1.54 12.86
CA LEU A 142 -5.51 1.16 13.79
C LEU A 142 -5.69 2.30 14.78
N VAL A 143 -6.87 2.90 14.77
CA VAL A 143 -7.21 4.01 15.68
C VAL A 143 -8.32 3.58 16.63
N ALA A 144 -8.28 4.13 17.83
CA ALA A 144 -9.27 3.91 18.88
C ALA A 144 -9.72 5.24 19.48
N GLY A 145 -11.02 5.40 19.63
CA GLY A 145 -11.64 6.54 20.31
C GLY A 145 -12.92 6.08 20.98
N GLY A 146 -13.15 6.49 22.22
CA GLY A 146 -14.27 6.00 23.04
C GLY A 146 -14.29 4.47 23.10
N ASN A 147 -15.39 3.86 22.65
CA ASN A 147 -15.63 2.42 22.71
C ASN A 147 -15.36 1.68 21.40
N ARG A 148 -14.89 2.36 20.36
CA ARG A 148 -14.72 1.78 19.02
C ARG A 148 -13.28 1.81 18.55
N LYS A 149 -12.97 0.88 17.65
CA LYS A 149 -11.70 0.79 16.95
C LYS A 149 -11.94 0.61 15.46
N ARG A 150 -11.15 1.27 14.62
CA ARG A 150 -11.28 1.20 13.17
C ARG A 150 -9.95 1.36 12.47
N TRP A 151 -9.87 0.83 11.26
CA TRP A 151 -8.77 1.02 10.35
C TRP A 151 -9.01 2.26 9.50
N ILE A 152 -8.02 3.13 9.43
CA ILE A 152 -7.97 4.29 8.53
C ILE A 152 -6.71 4.18 7.66
N ILE A 153 -6.63 5.00 6.62
CA ILE A 153 -5.39 5.18 5.87
C ILE A 153 -4.42 5.96 6.75
N ALA A 154 -3.17 5.49 6.86
CA ALA A 154 -2.13 6.21 7.59
C ALA A 154 -1.61 7.39 6.75
N THR A 155 -1.29 8.50 7.42
CA THR A 155 -0.52 9.59 6.82
C THR A 155 0.98 9.29 6.93
N GLU A 156 1.83 10.15 6.36
CA GLU A 156 3.26 9.91 6.17
C GLU A 156 4.03 9.79 7.50
N ASN A 157 3.83 10.72 8.42
CA ASN A 157 4.56 10.79 9.69
C ASN A 157 3.77 10.23 10.88
N MET A 158 2.76 9.40 10.60
CA MET A 158 1.85 8.87 11.61
C MET A 158 2.53 7.79 12.47
N GLN A 159 2.58 7.97 13.80
CA GLN A 159 3.21 7.03 14.72
C GLN A 159 2.22 6.42 15.72
N ALA A 160 2.61 5.29 16.30
CA ALA A 160 1.84 4.67 17.38
C ALA A 160 1.93 5.54 18.64
N GLY A 161 0.77 5.89 19.21
CA GLY A 161 0.66 6.76 20.38
C GLY A 161 0.13 8.16 20.09
N ASP A 162 0.19 8.60 18.84
CA ASP A 162 -0.30 9.93 18.42
C ASP A 162 -1.81 10.07 18.64
N ILE A 163 -2.24 11.31 18.83
CA ILE A 163 -3.64 11.70 18.99
C ILE A 163 -4.04 12.51 17.76
N ILE A 164 -5.10 12.07 17.09
CA ILE A 164 -5.68 12.71 15.92
C ILE A 164 -7.03 13.32 16.28
N LEU A 165 -7.30 14.52 15.76
CA LEU A 165 -8.56 15.21 15.94
C LEU A 165 -9.47 15.02 14.71
N ASN A 166 -10.73 14.67 14.94
CA ASN A 166 -11.76 14.68 13.91
C ASN A 166 -12.81 15.73 14.26
N SER A 167 -12.93 16.77 13.44
CA SER A 167 -13.88 17.87 13.67
C SER A 167 -14.67 18.17 12.40
N ASP A 168 -15.98 18.40 12.55
CA ASP A 168 -16.88 18.87 11.48
C ASP A 168 -17.20 20.37 11.60
N HIS A 169 -16.55 21.06 12.56
CA HIS A 169 -16.83 22.46 12.83
C HIS A 169 -16.06 23.39 11.89
N ILE A 170 -16.79 24.26 11.18
CA ILE A 170 -16.22 25.30 10.32
C ILE A 170 -16.10 26.60 11.11
N SER A 171 -14.87 26.91 11.56
CA SER A 171 -14.57 28.18 12.21
C SER A 171 -14.49 29.32 11.19
N ARG A 172 -14.73 30.56 11.65
CA ARG A 172 -14.53 31.76 10.82
C ARG A 172 -13.05 31.99 10.49
N MET A 173 -12.16 31.58 11.39
CA MET A 173 -10.72 31.64 11.20
C MET A 173 -10.20 30.27 10.74
N ALA A 174 -9.18 30.28 9.88
CA ALA A 174 -8.55 29.05 9.43
C ALA A 174 -7.85 28.34 10.59
N VAL A 175 -7.96 27.01 10.64
CA VAL A 175 -7.33 26.16 11.65
C VAL A 175 -5.96 25.71 11.14
N ALA A 176 -4.93 25.83 11.98
CA ALA A 176 -3.63 25.22 11.73
C ALA A 176 -3.73 23.72 12.02
N ALA A 177 -4.12 22.94 11.01
CA ALA A 177 -4.28 21.49 11.12
C ALA A 177 -2.93 20.79 11.22
N ARG A 178 -2.84 19.78 12.10
CA ARG A 178 -1.68 18.88 12.14
C ARG A 178 -1.92 17.71 11.19
N GLU A 179 -0.83 17.06 10.80
CA GLU A 179 -0.91 15.86 9.97
C GLU A 179 -1.72 14.76 10.68
N GLY A 180 -2.66 14.16 9.96
CA GLY A 180 -3.55 13.11 10.47
C GLY A 180 -4.87 13.64 11.05
N ASP A 181 -4.95 14.94 11.33
CA ASP A 181 -6.21 15.59 11.70
C ASP A 181 -7.17 15.63 10.52
N ALA A 182 -8.45 15.57 10.82
CA ALA A 182 -9.51 15.63 9.82
C ALA A 182 -10.40 16.84 10.08
N HIS A 183 -10.41 17.77 9.11
CA HIS A 183 -11.21 19.00 9.15
C HIS A 183 -11.95 19.23 7.82
N PRO A 184 -13.13 19.89 7.86
CA PRO A 184 -13.83 20.29 6.64
C PRO A 184 -12.97 21.26 5.83
N LEU A 185 -13.08 21.20 4.50
CA LEU A 185 -12.27 22.04 3.60
C LEU A 185 -12.49 23.54 3.86
N GLY A 186 -13.70 23.90 4.29
CA GLY A 186 -14.03 25.26 4.74
C GLY A 186 -13.17 25.78 5.90
N ALA A 187 -12.66 24.92 6.77
CA ALA A 187 -11.84 25.31 7.93
C ALA A 187 -10.34 25.40 7.65
N LEU A 188 -9.84 24.77 6.57
CA LEU A 188 -8.40 24.68 6.28
C LEU A 188 -7.85 25.91 5.56
N PRO A 189 -6.62 26.36 5.82
CA PRO A 189 -6.01 27.43 5.03
C PRO A 189 -5.80 27.02 3.58
N VAL A 190 -5.83 28.01 2.68
CA VAL A 190 -5.49 27.80 1.26
C VAL A 190 -4.01 27.42 1.15
N GLY A 191 -3.69 26.49 0.26
CA GLY A 191 -2.35 25.92 0.09
C GLY A 191 -2.08 24.70 0.97
N THR A 192 -3.03 24.26 1.79
CA THR A 192 -2.90 23.02 2.56
C THR A 192 -2.85 21.80 1.66
N LEU A 193 -1.99 20.85 2.05
CA LEU A 193 -1.97 19.51 1.51
C LEU A 193 -3.11 18.72 2.14
N VAL A 194 -3.86 17.99 1.33
CA VAL A 194 -4.99 17.18 1.78
C VAL A 194 -4.98 15.83 1.08
N ASN A 195 -5.44 14.80 1.77
CA ASN A 195 -5.67 13.47 1.22
C ASN A 195 -7.05 12.94 1.65
N ASN A 196 -7.45 11.81 1.06
CA ASN A 196 -8.75 11.18 1.35
C ASN A 196 -9.95 12.12 1.17
N VAL A 197 -10.01 12.77 0.02
CA VAL A 197 -11.06 13.76 -0.32
C VAL A 197 -12.37 13.06 -0.72
N GLU A 198 -13.49 13.62 -0.30
CA GLU A 198 -14.84 13.14 -0.62
C GLU A 198 -15.35 13.76 -1.94
N SER A 199 -16.35 13.16 -2.57
CA SER A 199 -17.00 13.81 -3.74
C SER A 199 -18.13 14.72 -3.30
N GLU A 200 -18.84 14.29 -2.27
CA GLU A 200 -20.04 14.88 -1.71
C GLU A 200 -19.99 14.64 -0.20
N PRO A 201 -20.51 15.57 0.61
CA PRO A 201 -20.57 15.44 2.06
C PRO A 201 -21.11 14.09 2.54
N GLY A 202 -20.30 13.32 3.27
CA GLY A 202 -20.74 12.10 3.94
C GLY A 202 -20.73 10.86 3.05
N ARG A 203 -20.33 11.00 1.78
CA ARG A 203 -20.15 9.87 0.85
C ARG A 203 -18.88 9.06 1.17
N GLY A 204 -17.97 9.63 1.96
CA GLY A 204 -16.69 9.04 2.32
C GLY A 204 -15.60 9.29 1.27
N ALA A 205 -14.35 9.15 1.67
CA ALA A 205 -13.20 9.41 0.83
C ALA A 205 -13.16 8.51 -0.42
N GLN A 206 -13.12 9.13 -1.59
CA GLN A 206 -13.03 8.43 -2.89
C GLN A 206 -11.71 8.74 -3.61
N TYR A 207 -11.21 9.96 -3.46
CA TYR A 207 -10.03 10.47 -4.15
C TYR A 207 -8.82 10.53 -3.21
N ILE A 208 -7.62 10.54 -3.81
CA ILE A 208 -6.33 10.75 -3.10
C ILE A 208 -6.13 9.74 -1.94
N ARG A 209 -6.25 8.45 -2.26
CA ARG A 209 -6.14 7.32 -1.30
C ARG A 209 -4.86 6.48 -1.46
N ALA A 210 -4.07 6.77 -2.48
CA ALA A 210 -2.88 5.98 -2.80
C ALA A 210 -1.68 6.47 -1.97
N ALA A 211 -0.69 5.59 -1.78
CA ALA A 211 0.55 5.92 -1.08
C ALA A 211 1.22 7.14 -1.72
N GLY A 212 1.66 8.09 -0.89
CA GLY A 212 2.37 9.30 -1.32
C GLY A 212 1.56 10.27 -2.18
N THR A 213 0.23 10.08 -2.29
CA THR A 213 -0.60 11.03 -3.04
C THR A 213 -1.12 12.14 -2.13
N CYS A 214 -1.01 13.38 -2.61
CA CYS A 214 -1.54 14.57 -1.96
C CYS A 214 -2.27 15.44 -2.98
N GLY A 215 -3.29 16.16 -2.53
CA GLY A 215 -3.93 17.25 -3.25
C GLY A 215 -3.62 18.58 -2.57
N VAL A 216 -3.88 19.68 -3.28
CA VAL A 216 -3.66 21.04 -2.75
C VAL A 216 -4.97 21.80 -2.77
N LEU A 217 -5.34 22.43 -1.66
CA LEU A 217 -6.47 23.36 -1.62
C LEU A 217 -6.09 24.69 -2.29
N LEU A 218 -6.67 25.00 -3.46
CA LEU A 218 -6.27 26.16 -4.27
C LEU A 218 -6.98 27.45 -3.87
N ARG A 219 -8.30 27.41 -3.71
CA ARG A 219 -9.11 28.59 -3.34
C ARG A 219 -10.50 28.18 -2.88
N LYS A 220 -11.18 29.11 -2.20
CA LYS A 220 -12.56 28.97 -1.74
C LYS A 220 -13.41 30.06 -2.37
N VAL A 221 -14.52 29.69 -3.00
CA VAL A 221 -15.42 30.62 -3.70
C VAL A 221 -16.86 30.23 -3.38
N ASN A 222 -17.65 31.18 -2.88
CA ASN A 222 -19.11 31.02 -2.64
C ASN A 222 -19.48 29.72 -1.90
N GLY A 223 -18.75 29.38 -0.84
CA GLY A 223 -18.99 28.16 -0.07
C GLY A 223 -18.52 26.85 -0.72
N THR A 224 -17.82 26.92 -1.85
CA THR A 224 -17.14 25.80 -2.51
C THR A 224 -15.61 25.91 -2.41
N ALA A 225 -14.92 24.78 -2.40
CA ALA A 225 -13.47 24.66 -2.41
C ALA A 225 -13.04 24.10 -3.76
N ILE A 226 -11.94 24.62 -4.30
CA ILE A 226 -11.29 24.08 -5.49
C ILE A 226 -10.01 23.38 -5.04
N ILE A 227 -9.91 22.09 -5.35
CA ILE A 227 -8.79 21.23 -5.00
C ILE A 227 -8.06 20.82 -6.27
N GLN A 228 -6.74 20.83 -6.22
CA GLN A 228 -5.91 20.23 -7.25
C GLN A 228 -5.65 18.76 -6.92
N LEU A 229 -6.05 17.86 -7.81
CA LEU A 229 -5.78 16.43 -7.71
C LEU A 229 -4.32 16.11 -8.10
N PRO A 230 -3.79 14.92 -7.75
CA PRO A 230 -2.45 14.47 -8.17
C PRO A 230 -2.23 14.49 -9.69
N SER A 231 -3.31 14.34 -10.48
CA SER A 231 -3.28 14.44 -11.95
C SER A 231 -3.19 15.89 -12.46
N LYS A 232 -3.02 16.87 -11.58
CA LYS A 232 -3.07 18.33 -11.83
C LYS A 232 -4.44 18.84 -12.31
N ARG A 233 -5.46 17.98 -12.39
CA ARG A 233 -6.84 18.38 -12.67
C ARG A 233 -7.44 19.09 -11.45
N GLN A 234 -8.22 20.13 -11.71
CA GLN A 234 -8.97 20.84 -10.68
C GLN A 234 -10.34 20.20 -10.48
N MET A 235 -10.74 20.05 -9.22
CA MET A 235 -12.05 19.56 -8.80
C MET A 235 -12.69 20.59 -7.89
N GLN A 236 -14.00 20.81 -8.07
CA GLN A 236 -14.80 21.67 -7.21
C GLN A 236 -15.62 20.81 -6.25
N GLU A 237 -15.62 21.18 -4.97
CA GLU A 237 -16.36 20.50 -3.91
C GLU A 237 -17.06 21.53 -3.02
N ALA A 238 -18.18 21.18 -2.40
CA ALA A 238 -18.88 22.06 -1.46
C ALA A 238 -18.09 22.16 -0.13
N ALA A 239 -17.51 23.32 0.17
CA ALA A 239 -16.63 23.52 1.34
C ALA A 239 -17.38 23.77 2.65
N GLN A 240 -18.59 24.33 2.58
CA GLN A 240 -19.42 24.60 3.77
C GLN A 240 -20.13 23.36 4.30
N GLU A 241 -20.24 22.31 3.48
CA GLU A 241 -20.89 21.07 3.86
C GLU A 241 -19.92 19.88 3.80
N SER A 242 -18.72 20.04 3.22
CA SER A 242 -17.73 18.95 3.13
C SER A 242 -17.42 18.43 4.52
N ARG A 243 -17.59 17.12 4.70
CA ARG A 243 -17.08 16.40 5.87
C ARG A 243 -15.55 16.44 5.89
N PRO A 244 -14.94 16.18 7.05
CA PRO A 244 -13.51 16.38 7.21
C PRO A 244 -12.65 15.47 6.34
N SER A 245 -11.85 16.10 5.47
CA SER A 245 -10.73 15.50 4.76
C SER A 245 -9.51 15.45 5.68
N THR A 246 -8.65 14.44 5.48
CA THR A 246 -7.43 14.32 6.28
C THR A 246 -6.34 15.23 5.73
N VAL A 247 -5.66 15.94 6.63
CA VAL A 247 -4.52 16.83 6.33
C VAL A 247 -3.22 16.06 6.39
#